data_AF-A0A959WRK6-F1
#
_entry.id   AF-A0A959WRK6-F1
#
_cell.length_a   1.000
_cell.length_b   1.000
_cell.length_c   1.000
_cell.angle_alpha   90.00
_cell.angle_beta   90.00
_cell.angle_gamma   90.00
#
_symmetry.space_group_name_H-M   'P 1'
#
loop_
_entity.id
_entity.type
_entity.pdbx_description
1 polymer ?
#
loop_
_entity_poly.entity_id
_entity_poly.type
_entity_poly.pdbx_seq_one_letter_code
_entity_poly.pdbx_strand_id
1 'polypeptide(L)'
;ARDGHRPPSRAGSGSAGEGGALALGATLDGIPEQLVLGIGLAGGAGVSAPLLLAIFISNLPEAIGSASEMSEAGRSKGAIIRLWVVVAVVVTVATACGYALADVTGSWFTAAIDGFAAGALLVMLIDSMIPEAAKQAGRPAGLISVLGFAVAAGLSNL
;
A
#
# COMPACT_ATOMS: atom_id res chain seq x y z
N ALA A 1 -54.14 -11.22 9.18
CA ALA A 1 -52.94 -11.74 8.50
C ALA A 1 -52.16 -10.57 7.93
N ARG A 2 -50.98 -10.25 8.46
CA ARG A 2 -50.08 -9.20 7.95
C ARG A 2 -48.74 -9.89 7.71
N ASP A 3 -48.49 -10.28 6.46
CA ASP A 3 -47.22 -10.87 6.05
C ASP A 3 -46.18 -9.77 5.89
N GLY A 4 -45.34 -9.64 6.92
CA GLY A 4 -44.15 -8.81 6.88
C GLY A 4 -43.10 -9.47 5.99
N HIS A 5 -42.89 -8.91 4.80
CA HIS A 5 -41.73 -9.14 3.96
C HIS A 5 -40.47 -8.73 4.73
N ARG A 6 -39.84 -9.71 5.41
CA ARG A 6 -38.49 -9.56 5.94
C ARG A 6 -37.53 -9.63 4.74
N PRO A 7 -36.72 -8.59 4.46
CA PRO A 7 -35.67 -8.75 3.47
C PRO A 7 -34.72 -9.87 3.94
N PRO A 8 -34.20 -10.72 3.04
CA PRO A 8 -33.26 -11.76 3.42
C PRO A 8 -32.05 -11.09 4.07
N SER A 9 -31.82 -11.41 5.34
CA SER A 9 -30.56 -11.15 6.01
C SER A 9 -29.46 -11.71 5.13
N ARG A 10 -28.63 -10.84 4.55
CA ARG A 10 -27.41 -11.24 3.84
C ARG A 10 -26.56 -12.02 4.84
N ALA A 11 -26.66 -13.35 4.74
CA ALA A 11 -25.82 -14.28 5.46
C ALA A 11 -24.35 -13.94 5.18
N GLY A 12 -23.56 -13.98 6.25
CA GLY A 12 -22.18 -13.52 6.28
C GLY A 12 -21.32 -14.10 5.15
N SER A 13 -20.65 -13.19 4.45
CA SER A 13 -19.44 -13.45 3.68
C SER A 13 -18.47 -12.28 3.90
N GLY A 14 -18.29 -11.87 5.16
CA GLY A 14 -17.09 -11.13 5.57
C GLY A 14 -15.93 -12.13 5.51
N SER A 15 -15.45 -12.37 4.30
CA SER A 15 -14.52 -13.45 4.02
C SER A 15 -13.13 -13.07 4.54
N ALA A 16 -12.42 -14.04 5.11
CA ALA A 16 -11.03 -13.97 5.53
C ALA A 16 -10.01 -13.55 4.42
N GLY A 17 -10.51 -13.04 3.28
CA GLY A 17 -9.78 -12.54 2.14
C GLY A 17 -9.56 -11.03 2.10
N GLU A 18 -10.36 -10.17 2.77
CA GLU A 18 -10.22 -8.70 2.66
C GLU A 18 -8.89 -8.18 3.25
N GLY A 19 -8.59 -8.49 4.52
CA GLY A 19 -7.30 -8.11 5.13
C GLY A 19 -6.08 -8.79 4.48
N GLY A 20 -6.29 -9.96 3.87
CA GLY A 20 -5.27 -10.64 3.07
C GLY A 20 -5.05 -10.00 1.70
N ALA A 21 -6.11 -9.46 1.09
CA ALA A 21 -6.05 -8.72 -0.15
C ALA A 21 -5.31 -7.38 0.04
N LEU A 22 -5.52 -6.69 1.18
CA LEU A 22 -4.72 -5.51 1.52
C LEU A 22 -3.24 -5.84 1.72
N ALA A 23 -2.91 -6.94 2.40
CA ALA A 23 -1.51 -7.35 2.56
C ALA A 23 -0.85 -7.78 1.23
N LEU A 24 -1.62 -8.42 0.34
CA LEU A 24 -1.17 -8.74 -1.01
C LEU A 24 -0.98 -7.48 -1.86
N GLY A 25 -1.89 -6.50 -1.75
CA GLY A 25 -1.77 -5.18 -2.35
C GLY A 25 -0.47 -4.51 -1.90
N ALA A 26 -0.28 -4.36 -0.59
CA ALA A 26 0.93 -3.77 0.00
C ALA A 26 2.23 -4.48 -0.45
N THR A 27 2.18 -5.78 -0.70
CA THR A 27 3.36 -6.52 -1.23
C THR A 27 3.58 -6.24 -2.73
N LEU A 28 2.49 -6.19 -3.51
CA LEU A 28 2.55 -5.95 -4.96
C LEU A 28 3.03 -4.54 -5.29
N ASP A 29 2.66 -3.56 -4.48
CA ASP A 29 3.06 -2.15 -4.61
C ASP A 29 4.39 -1.83 -3.90
N GLY A 30 4.66 -2.52 -2.78
CA GLY A 30 5.92 -2.42 -2.08
C GLY A 30 7.13 -2.83 -2.93
N ILE A 31 6.99 -3.78 -3.87
CA ILE A 31 8.10 -4.21 -4.73
C ILE A 31 8.56 -3.08 -5.68
N PRO A 32 7.69 -2.46 -6.51
CA PRO A 32 8.06 -1.30 -7.32
C PRO A 32 8.62 -0.14 -6.52
N GLU A 33 7.98 0.28 -5.42
CA GLU A 33 8.47 1.37 -4.57
C GLU A 33 9.87 1.11 -4.04
N GLN A 34 10.11 -0.10 -3.55
CA GLN A 34 11.39 -0.47 -2.97
C GLN A 34 12.50 -0.56 -4.01
N LEU A 35 12.20 -0.97 -5.25
CA LEU A 35 13.16 -0.95 -6.34
C LEU A 35 13.62 0.48 -6.66
N VAL A 36 12.68 1.43 -6.75
CA VAL A 36 12.97 2.85 -6.98
C VAL A 36 13.80 3.43 -5.84
N LEU A 37 13.44 3.13 -4.59
CA LEU A 37 14.21 3.54 -3.41
C LEU A 37 15.65 2.97 -3.46
N GLY A 38 15.81 1.71 -3.87
CA GLY A 38 17.11 1.08 -4.07
C GLY A 38 17.96 1.76 -5.14
N ILE A 39 17.36 2.09 -6.29
CA ILE A 39 18.05 2.81 -7.38
C ILE A 39 18.45 4.22 -6.92
N GLY A 40 17.55 4.93 -6.22
CA GLY A 40 17.81 6.26 -5.66
C GLY A 40 18.94 6.26 -4.63
N LEU A 41 19.03 5.22 -3.79
CA LEU A 41 20.12 5.00 -2.84
C LEU A 41 21.50 4.93 -3.50
N ALA A 42 21.59 4.29 -4.67
CA ALA A 42 22.85 4.13 -5.40
C ALA A 42 23.31 5.42 -6.10
N GLY A 43 22.41 6.38 -6.36
CA GLY A 43 22.71 7.67 -6.98
C GLY A 43 23.58 8.63 -6.14
N GLY A 44 23.99 8.25 -4.93
CA GLY A 44 25.03 8.96 -4.14
C GLY A 44 24.58 10.22 -3.40
N ALA A 45 23.36 10.72 -3.63
CA ALA A 45 22.81 11.89 -2.93
C ALA A 45 22.26 11.58 -1.51
N GLY A 46 22.32 10.33 -1.07
CA GLY A 46 21.58 9.85 0.09
C GLY A 46 20.09 9.68 -0.21
N VAL A 47 19.36 9.00 0.68
CA VAL A 47 17.91 8.87 0.50
C VAL A 47 17.27 10.23 0.72
N SER A 48 16.37 10.65 -0.17
CA SER A 48 15.55 11.83 0.08
C SER A 48 14.69 11.57 1.33
N ALA A 49 15.05 12.23 2.44
CA ALA A 49 14.32 12.14 3.69
C ALA A 49 12.80 12.36 3.52
N PRO A 50 12.34 13.27 2.62
CA PRO A 50 10.91 13.39 2.31
C PRO A 50 10.29 12.14 1.68
N LEU A 51 10.99 11.45 0.78
CA LEU A 51 10.49 10.22 0.13
C LEU A 51 10.39 9.07 1.12
N LEU A 52 11.44 8.88 1.94
CA LEU A 52 11.44 7.87 3.01
C LEU A 52 10.28 8.10 3.99
N LEU A 53 10.07 9.37 4.37
CA LEU A 53 8.99 9.75 5.26
C LEU A 53 7.62 9.53 4.61
N ALA A 54 7.47 9.85 3.31
CA ALA A 54 6.23 9.61 2.58
C ALA A 54 5.88 8.12 2.50
N ILE A 55 6.84 7.27 2.12
CA ILE A 55 6.69 5.80 2.07
C ILE A 55 6.31 5.26 3.46
N PHE A 56 7.00 5.72 4.51
CA PHE A 56 6.69 5.31 5.88
C PHE A 56 5.27 5.72 6.32
N ILE A 57 4.87 6.95 6.05
CA ILE A 57 3.54 7.47 6.38
C ILE A 57 2.44 6.74 5.59
N SER A 58 2.72 6.29 4.37
CA SER A 58 1.76 5.51 3.55
C SER A 58 1.62 4.06 4.01
N ASN A 59 2.75 3.38 4.24
CA ASN A 59 2.78 1.95 4.53
C ASN A 59 2.36 1.62 5.98
N LEU A 60 2.50 2.56 6.92
CA LEU A 60 2.14 2.33 8.32
C LEU A 60 0.62 2.17 8.54
N PRO A 61 -0.26 3.08 8.05
CA PRO A 61 -1.71 2.90 8.11
C PRO A 61 -2.21 1.63 7.43
N GLU A 62 -1.65 1.27 6.26
CA GLU A 62 -2.00 0.03 5.56
C GLU A 62 -1.67 -1.21 6.38
N ALA A 63 -0.48 -1.22 6.98
CA ALA A 63 -0.04 -2.34 7.80
C ALA A 63 -0.93 -2.53 9.03
N ILE A 64 -1.34 -1.43 9.65
CA ILE A 64 -2.25 -1.44 10.79
C ILE A 64 -3.66 -1.86 10.36
N GLY A 65 -4.18 -1.31 9.26
CA GLY A 65 -5.51 -1.62 8.74
C GLY A 65 -5.64 -3.11 8.39
N SER A 66 -4.72 -3.63 7.58
CA SER A 66 -4.67 -5.04 7.21
C SER A 66 -4.49 -5.96 8.43
N ALA A 67 -3.64 -5.58 9.40
CA ALA A 67 -3.48 -6.35 10.63
C ALA A 67 -4.74 -6.34 11.51
N SER A 68 -5.45 -5.21 11.61
CA SER A 68 -6.72 -5.08 12.34
C SER A 68 -7.79 -5.95 11.70
N GLU A 69 -7.97 -5.84 10.39
CA GLU A 69 -8.94 -6.64 9.63
C GLU A 69 -8.66 -8.15 9.75
N MET A 70 -7.40 -8.57 9.64
CA MET A 70 -7.04 -9.98 9.84
C MET A 70 -7.32 -10.46 11.27
N SER A 71 -7.07 -9.61 12.27
CA SER A 71 -7.38 -9.91 13.67
C SER A 71 -8.89 -10.04 13.89
N GLU A 72 -9.69 -9.13 13.33
CA GLU A 72 -11.16 -9.14 13.38
C GLU A 72 -11.75 -10.34 12.63
N ALA A 73 -11.11 -10.76 11.52
CA ALA A 73 -11.45 -11.97 10.79
C ALA A 73 -11.01 -13.28 11.49
N GLY A 74 -10.47 -13.19 12.72
CA GLY A 74 -10.12 -14.35 13.55
C GLY A 74 -8.79 -15.03 13.17
N ARG A 75 -7.91 -14.39 12.39
CA ARG A 75 -6.57 -14.93 12.14
C ARG A 75 -5.75 -14.92 13.43
N SER A 76 -4.99 -15.98 13.66
CA SER A 76 -4.04 -16.05 14.78
C SER A 76 -2.95 -14.96 14.66
N LYS A 77 -2.55 -14.36 15.79
CA LYS A 77 -1.46 -13.37 15.85
C LYS A 77 -0.17 -13.86 15.18
N GLY A 78 0.17 -15.15 15.34
CA GLY A 78 1.34 -15.74 14.70
C GLY A 78 1.23 -15.87 13.18
N ALA A 79 0.03 -15.99 12.61
CA ALA A 79 -0.16 -15.94 11.16
C ALA A 79 0.04 -14.51 10.62
N ILE A 80 -0.50 -13.50 11.31
CA ILE A 80 -0.37 -12.08 10.96
C ILE A 80 1.11 -11.66 11.01
N ILE A 81 1.81 -11.96 12.10
CA ILE A 81 3.24 -11.63 12.24
C ILE A 81 4.08 -12.31 11.15
N ARG A 82 3.84 -13.60 10.88
CA ARG A 82 4.58 -14.31 9.82
C ARG A 82 4.37 -13.69 8.44
N LEU A 83 3.13 -13.28 8.13
CA LEU A 83 2.85 -12.59 6.87
C LEU A 83 3.68 -11.31 6.77
N TRP A 84 3.62 -10.44 7.77
CA TRP A 84 4.36 -9.17 7.77
C TRP A 84 5.88 -9.34 7.74
N VAL A 85 6.41 -10.38 8.37
CA VAL A 85 7.84 -10.73 8.25
C VAL A 85 8.18 -11.11 6.82
N VAL A 86 7.35 -11.91 6.14
CA VAL A 86 7.56 -12.25 4.72
C VAL A 86 7.51 -11.00 3.85
N VAL A 87 6.52 -10.12 4.05
CA VAL A 87 6.42 -8.85 3.33
C VAL A 87 7.69 -8.03 3.55
N ALA A 88 8.13 -7.84 4.79
CA ALA A 88 9.35 -7.11 5.15
C ALA A 88 10.61 -7.67 4.47
N VAL A 89 10.74 -9.00 4.38
CA VAL A 89 11.85 -9.64 3.65
C VAL A 89 11.76 -9.35 2.15
N VAL A 90 10.58 -9.49 1.55
CA VAL A 90 10.37 -9.24 0.12
C VAL A 90 10.72 -7.80 -0.26
N VAL A 91 10.22 -6.82 0.49
CA VAL A 91 10.51 -5.40 0.24
C VAL A 91 12.00 -5.07 0.45
N THR A 92 12.64 -5.65 1.45
CA THR A 92 14.10 -5.50 1.66
C THR A 92 14.91 -6.04 0.47
N VAL A 93 14.53 -7.22 -0.03
CA VAL A 93 15.19 -7.81 -1.22
C VAL A 93 14.96 -6.94 -2.44
N ALA A 94 13.75 -6.41 -2.64
CA ALA A 94 13.45 -5.48 -3.72
C ALA A 94 14.33 -4.22 -3.66
N THR A 95 14.54 -3.63 -2.47
CA THR A 95 15.47 -2.50 -2.29
C THR A 95 16.91 -2.87 -2.63
N ALA A 96 17.39 -4.02 -2.15
CA ALA A 96 18.74 -4.49 -2.45
C ALA A 96 18.95 -4.76 -3.95
N CYS A 97 17.94 -5.33 -4.62
CA CYS A 97 17.92 -5.50 -6.07
C CYS A 97 17.98 -4.15 -6.79
N GLY A 98 17.16 -3.18 -6.40
CA GLY A 98 17.17 -1.84 -6.98
C GLY A 98 18.55 -1.18 -6.88
N TYR A 99 19.18 -1.29 -5.71
CA TYR A 99 20.54 -0.79 -5.48
C TYR A 99 21.58 -1.48 -6.36
N ALA A 100 21.54 -2.81 -6.45
CA ALA A 100 22.49 -3.58 -7.25
C ALA A 100 22.32 -3.36 -8.76
N LEU A 101 21.10 -3.07 -9.21
CA LEU A 101 20.82 -2.81 -10.62
C LEU A 101 21.20 -1.37 -11.02
N ALA A 102 21.35 -0.44 -10.08
CA ALA A 102 21.51 0.98 -10.37
C ALA A 102 22.65 1.31 -11.35
N ASP A 103 23.79 0.62 -11.25
CA ASP A 103 24.95 0.83 -12.12
C ASP A 103 24.73 0.33 -13.55
N VAL A 104 23.75 -0.57 -13.76
CA VAL A 104 23.44 -1.20 -15.05
C VAL A 104 22.28 -0.47 -15.75
N THR A 105 21.52 0.34 -15.00
CA THR A 105 20.29 0.94 -15.47
C THR A 105 20.53 2.33 -16.06
N GLY A 106 20.43 2.44 -17.39
CA GLY A 106 20.35 3.74 -18.06
C GLY A 106 19.03 4.45 -17.74
N SER A 107 18.95 5.76 -18.00
CA SER A 107 17.79 6.62 -17.69
C SER A 107 16.44 6.08 -18.17
N TRP A 108 16.43 5.34 -19.28
CA TRP A 108 15.25 4.65 -19.80
C TRP A 108 14.68 3.60 -18.84
N PHE A 109 15.55 2.82 -18.19
CA PHE A 109 15.12 1.74 -17.31
C PHE A 109 14.55 2.27 -15.99
N THR A 110 15.16 3.32 -15.43
CA THR A 110 14.61 4.05 -14.28
C THR A 110 13.22 4.60 -14.60
N ALA A 111 13.06 5.27 -15.76
CA ALA A 111 11.76 5.79 -16.18
C ALA A 111 10.71 4.69 -16.42
N ALA A 112 11.14 3.51 -16.90
CA ALA A 112 10.25 2.36 -17.08
C ALA A 112 9.80 1.77 -15.73
N ILE A 113 10.69 1.67 -14.74
CA ILE A 113 10.35 1.23 -13.38
C ILE A 113 9.44 2.25 -12.71
N ASP A 114 9.76 3.54 -12.77
CA ASP A 114 8.93 4.61 -12.19
C ASP A 114 7.53 4.62 -12.82
N GLY A 115 7.44 4.47 -14.14
CA GLY A 115 6.16 4.38 -14.85
C GLY A 115 5.37 3.12 -14.46
N PHE A 116 6.03 1.99 -14.28
CA PHE A 116 5.39 0.75 -13.79
C PHE A 116 4.90 0.89 -12.35
N ALA A 117 5.72 1.48 -11.47
CA ALA A 117 5.36 1.76 -10.08
C ALA A 117 4.15 2.70 -9.99
N ALA A 118 4.15 3.79 -10.76
CA ALA A 118 3.01 4.69 -10.86
C ALA A 118 1.74 3.97 -11.33
N GLY A 119 1.86 3.02 -12.27
CA GLY A 119 0.77 2.17 -12.72
C GLY A 119 0.25 1.22 -11.62
N ALA A 120 1.13 0.61 -10.84
CA ALA A 120 0.76 -0.26 -9.72
C ALA A 120 0.02 0.52 -8.62
N LEU A 121 0.52 1.70 -8.25
CA LEU A 121 -0.13 2.62 -7.31
C LEU A 121 -1.54 3.01 -7.76
N LEU A 122 -1.73 3.28 -9.07
CA LEU A 122 -3.05 3.58 -9.63
C LEU A 122 -4.03 2.41 -9.47
N VAL A 123 -3.58 1.18 -9.73
CA VAL A 123 -4.41 -0.02 -9.56
C VAL A 123 -4.80 -0.18 -8.09
N MET A 124 -3.86 -0.03 -7.16
CA MET A 124 -4.15 -0.12 -5.72
C MET A 124 -5.13 0.95 -5.23
N LEU A 125 -4.94 2.19 -5.69
CA LEU A 125 -5.85 3.28 -5.38
C LEU A 125 -7.27 2.95 -5.82
N ILE A 126 -7.44 2.46 -7.04
CA ILE A 126 -8.76 2.18 -7.63
C ILE A 126 -9.41 0.95 -6.99
N ASP A 127 -8.68 -0.16 -6.85
CA ASP A 127 -9.26 -1.44 -6.46
C ASP A 127 -9.51 -1.55 -4.96
N SER A 128 -8.68 -0.89 -4.15
CA SER A 128 -8.68 -1.11 -2.69
C SER A 128 -8.81 0.20 -1.91
N MET A 129 -7.91 1.17 -2.09
CA MET A 129 -7.85 2.32 -1.18
C MET A 129 -9.04 3.28 -1.32
N ILE A 130 -9.45 3.63 -2.54
CA ILE A 130 -10.60 4.52 -2.77
C ILE A 130 -11.90 3.87 -2.28
N PRO A 131 -12.21 2.61 -2.63
CA PRO A 131 -13.38 1.92 -2.10
C PRO A 131 -13.39 1.87 -0.57
N GLU A 132 -12.26 1.59 0.06
CA GLU A 132 -12.15 1.45 1.51
C GLU A 132 -12.27 2.80 2.23
N ALA A 133 -11.61 3.84 1.74
CA ALA A 133 -11.75 5.20 2.25
C ALA A 133 -13.21 5.69 2.14
N ALA A 134 -13.89 5.37 1.04
CA ALA A 134 -15.30 5.68 0.86
C ALA A 134 -16.22 4.91 1.82
N LYS A 135 -15.90 3.64 2.14
CA LYS A 135 -16.64 2.85 3.14
C LYS A 135 -16.44 3.36 4.56
N GLN A 136 -15.21 3.64 4.96
CA GLN A 136 -14.87 4.01 6.36
C GLN A 136 -15.19 5.47 6.68
N ALA A 137 -14.77 6.40 5.82
CA ALA A 137 -14.89 7.83 6.09
C ALA A 137 -16.09 8.48 5.39
N GLY A 138 -16.64 7.86 4.33
CA GLY A 138 -17.80 8.40 3.61
C GLY A 138 -17.50 9.72 2.88
N ARG A 139 -18.42 10.69 2.96
CA ARG A 139 -18.31 12.00 2.29
C ARG A 139 -16.99 12.77 2.50
N PRO A 140 -16.40 12.84 3.71
CA PRO A 140 -15.14 13.54 3.91
C PRO A 140 -13.90 12.86 3.30
N ALA A 141 -13.97 11.58 2.90
CA ALA A 141 -12.81 10.82 2.40
C ALA A 141 -12.07 11.57 1.29
N GLY A 142 -12.78 12.05 0.28
CA GLY A 142 -12.17 12.77 -0.85
C GLY A 142 -11.52 14.09 -0.43
N LEU A 143 -12.11 14.83 0.52
CA LEU A 143 -11.53 16.09 1.00
C LEU A 143 -10.22 15.85 1.76
N ILE A 144 -10.18 14.78 2.56
CA ILE A 144 -9.00 14.36 3.31
C ILE A 144 -7.90 13.88 2.36
N SER A 145 -8.24 13.10 1.32
CA SER A 145 -7.28 12.68 0.30
C SER A 145 -6.64 13.86 -0.45
N VAL A 146 -7.44 14.88 -0.82
CA VAL A 146 -6.92 16.10 -1.46
C VAL A 146 -5.99 16.87 -0.53
N LEU A 147 -6.34 17.01 0.75
CA LEU A 147 -5.48 17.65 1.75
C LEU A 147 -4.17 16.89 1.94
N GLY A 148 -4.21 15.56 2.06
CA GLY A 148 -3.03 14.71 2.17
C GLY A 148 -2.10 14.85 0.96
N PHE A 149 -2.67 14.83 -0.25
CA PHE A 149 -1.92 15.05 -1.48
C PHE A 149 -1.27 16.45 -1.53
N ALA A 150 -2.00 17.50 -1.14
CA ALA A 150 -1.47 18.86 -1.11
C ALA A 150 -0.30 19.02 -0.11
N VAL A 151 -0.40 18.38 1.06
CA VAL A 151 0.69 18.36 2.06
C VAL A 151 1.91 17.60 1.52
N ALA A 152 1.70 16.43 0.92
CA ALA A 152 2.79 15.64 0.33
C ALA A 152 3.51 16.41 -0.80
N ALA A 153 2.75 17.05 -1.70
CA ALA A 153 3.30 17.89 -2.76
C ALA A 153 4.04 19.13 -2.21
N GLY A 154 3.59 19.69 -1.09
CA GLY A 154 4.31 20.75 -0.39
C GLY A 154 5.66 20.27 0.16
N LEU A 155 5.68 19.09 0.79
CA LEU A 155 6.88 18.48 1.36
C LEU A 155 7.90 18.06 0.30
N SER A 156 7.45 17.62 -0.89
CA SER A 156 8.36 17.21 -1.97
C SER A 156 9.12 18.37 -2.62
N ASN A 157 8.72 19.61 -2.36
CA ASN A 157 9.36 20.83 -2.86
C ASN A 157 10.28 21.49 -1.83
N LEU A 158 10.50 20.86 -0.67
CA LEU A 158 11.45 21.28 0.38
C LEU A 158 12.73 20.44 0.31
#